data_AF-A0A962VZI3-F1
#
_entry.id   AF-A0A962VZI3-F1
#
_cell.length_a   1.000
_cell.length_b   1.000
_cell.length_c   1.000
_cell.angle_alpha   90.00
_cell.angle_beta   90.00
_cell.angle_gamma   90.00
#
_symmetry.space_group_name_H-M   'P 1'
#
loop_
_entity.id
_entity.type
_entity.pdbx_description
1 polymer ?
#
loop_
_entity_poly.entity_id
_entity_poly.type
_entity_poly.pdbx_seq_one_letter_code
_entity_poly.pdbx_strand_id
1 'polypeptide(L)'
;MSVNPQVDNSVVTTTVTLISALVLLAAVLFMGASLIGVIDNVPPDDGSRKQEAILERIKPVSQVSFETPKPAVAVQLSGKEVYNKVCAACHVAGTLGAPKIGDKAAWEPRFAQGMETLVNHAING
;
A
#
# COMPACT_ATOMS: atom_id res chain seq x y z
N MET A 1 61.89 -56.74 -17.40
CA MET A 1 60.90 -55.92 -18.13
C MET A 1 61.11 -54.46 -17.74
N SER A 2 61.59 -53.64 -18.68
CA SER A 2 61.81 -52.19 -18.46
C SER A 2 60.46 -51.48 -18.53
N VAL A 3 60.01 -50.90 -17.41
CA VAL A 3 58.78 -50.09 -17.38
C VAL A 3 59.15 -48.65 -17.75
N ASN A 4 58.46 -48.13 -18.76
CA ASN A 4 58.76 -46.87 -19.44
C ASN A 4 58.42 -45.63 -18.57
N PRO A 5 59.38 -44.75 -18.22
CA PRO A 5 59.17 -43.57 -17.35
C PRO A 5 58.53 -42.37 -18.08
N GLN A 6 57.81 -42.64 -19.16
CA GLN A 6 57.00 -41.65 -19.88
C GLN A 6 55.49 -41.95 -19.76
N VAL A 7 55.14 -43.07 -19.10
CA VAL A 7 53.77 -43.42 -18.70
C VAL A 7 53.58 -43.03 -17.24
N ASP A 8 53.65 -41.75 -16.92
CA ASP A 8 53.48 -41.32 -15.53
C ASP A 8 52.93 -39.91 -15.37
N ASN A 9 53.24 -38.95 -16.26
CA ASN A 9 52.69 -37.60 -16.10
C ASN A 9 51.45 -37.32 -16.96
N SER A 10 51.47 -37.66 -18.25
CA SER A 10 50.35 -37.34 -19.16
C SER A 10 49.08 -38.16 -18.88
N VAL A 11 49.24 -39.41 -18.46
CA VAL A 11 48.12 -40.30 -18.08
C VAL A 11 47.55 -39.88 -16.72
N VAL A 12 48.41 -39.46 -15.79
CA VAL A 12 47.97 -38.95 -14.48
C VAL A 12 47.26 -37.61 -14.63
N THR A 13 47.76 -36.68 -15.45
CA THR A 13 47.06 -35.38 -15.66
C THR A 13 45.72 -35.57 -16.37
N THR A 14 45.64 -36.40 -17.41
CA THR A 14 44.35 -36.65 -18.10
C THR A 14 43.35 -37.36 -17.19
N THR A 15 43.76 -38.38 -16.43
CA THR A 15 42.85 -39.05 -15.48
C THR A 15 42.41 -38.12 -14.35
N VAL A 16 43.29 -37.30 -13.78
CA VAL A 16 42.95 -36.31 -12.74
C VAL A 16 41.99 -35.26 -13.29
N THR A 17 42.21 -34.74 -14.50
CA THR A 17 41.30 -33.76 -15.11
C THR A 17 39.91 -34.34 -15.37
N LEU A 18 39.82 -35.58 -15.87
CA LEU A 18 38.53 -36.24 -16.11
C LEU A 18 37.78 -36.52 -14.80
N ILE A 19 38.47 -36.98 -13.76
CA ILE A 19 37.87 -37.19 -12.44
C ILE A 19 37.41 -35.85 -11.85
N SER A 20 38.22 -34.80 -11.93
CA SER A 20 37.83 -33.47 -11.45
C SER A 20 36.60 -32.92 -12.19
N ALA A 21 36.54 -33.10 -13.51
CA ALA A 21 35.40 -32.66 -14.32
C ALA A 21 34.13 -33.43 -13.96
N LEU A 22 34.24 -34.75 -13.75
CA LEU A 22 33.13 -35.59 -13.33
C LEU A 22 32.63 -35.22 -11.93
N VAL A 23 33.55 -34.94 -10.98
CA VAL A 23 33.21 -34.52 -9.63
C VAL A 23 32.53 -33.15 -9.63
N LEU A 24 33.03 -32.19 -10.42
CA LEU A 24 32.39 -30.89 -10.58
C LEU A 24 31.00 -30.99 -11.18
N LEU A 25 30.83 -31.82 -12.22
CA LEU A 25 29.52 -32.07 -12.83
C LEU A 25 28.55 -32.71 -11.82
N ALA A 26 29.00 -33.72 -11.07
CA ALA A 26 28.19 -34.36 -10.04
C ALA A 26 27.79 -33.38 -8.93
N ALA A 27 28.71 -32.50 -8.50
CA ALA A 27 28.42 -31.47 -7.51
C ALA A 27 27.38 -30.45 -8.01
N VAL A 28 27.46 -30.03 -9.28
CA VAL A 28 26.48 -29.11 -9.88
C VAL A 28 25.10 -29.78 -9.99
N LEU A 29 25.04 -31.04 -10.42
CA LEU A 29 23.78 -31.80 -10.49
C LEU A 29 23.17 -32.02 -9.10
N PHE A 30 24.00 -32.32 -8.10
CA PHE A 30 23.56 -32.47 -6.72
C PHE A 30 23.06 -31.15 -6.12
N MET A 31 23.78 -30.04 -6.35
CA MET A 31 23.36 -28.70 -5.93
C MET A 31 22.03 -28.31 -6.59
N GLY A 32 21.86 -28.61 -7.88
CA GLY A 32 20.62 -28.37 -8.61
C GLY A 32 19.45 -29.21 -8.07
N ALA A 33 19.64 -30.51 -7.86
CA ALA A 33 18.63 -31.38 -7.27
C ALA A 33 18.26 -30.98 -5.84
N SER A 34 19.25 -30.59 -5.03
CA SER A 34 19.04 -30.09 -3.68
C SER A 34 18.27 -28.76 -3.67
N LEU A 35 18.49 -27.89 -4.66
CA LEU A 35 17.75 -26.64 -4.80
C LEU A 35 16.29 -26.89 -5.16
N ILE A 36 15.99 -27.87 -6.03
CA ILE A 36 14.60 -28.27 -6.36
C ILE A 36 13.87 -28.73 -5.10
N GLY A 37 14.49 -29.58 -4.28
CA GLY A 37 13.91 -30.03 -3.01
C GLY A 37 13.65 -28.91 -2.00
N VAL A 38 14.45 -27.84 -2.03
CA VAL A 38 14.20 -26.64 -1.22
C VAL A 38 12.99 -25.86 -1.73
N ILE A 39 12.88 -25.69 -3.06
CA ILE A 39 11.79 -24.94 -3.69
C ILE A 39 10.43 -25.60 -3.44
N ASP A 40 10.34 -26.93 -3.54
CA ASP A 40 9.08 -27.67 -3.30
C ASP A 40 8.65 -27.66 -1.82
N ASN A 41 9.59 -27.43 -0.89
CA ASN A 41 9.33 -27.37 0.55
C ASN A 41 9.24 -25.94 1.10
N VAL A 42 9.23 -24.91 0.26
CA VAL A 42 8.93 -23.55 0.71
C VAL A 42 7.43 -23.47 1.02
N PRO A 43 7.01 -23.28 2.28
CA PRO A 43 5.61 -23.07 2.59
C PRO A 43 5.09 -21.84 1.83
N PRO A 44 3.80 -21.83 1.40
CA PRO A 44 3.19 -20.66 0.78
C PRO A 44 3.43 -19.41 1.63
N ASP A 45 3.59 -18.24 1.00
CA ASP A 45 3.80 -17.00 1.72
C ASP A 45 2.57 -16.66 2.58
N ASP A 46 2.62 -17.05 3.85
CA ASP A 46 1.54 -16.86 4.83
C ASP A 46 1.28 -15.38 5.19
N GLY A 47 1.94 -14.45 4.52
CA GLY A 47 1.82 -13.01 4.77
C GLY A 47 2.44 -12.54 6.08
N SER A 48 3.11 -13.40 6.85
CA SER A 48 3.73 -13.06 8.16
C SER A 48 4.67 -11.86 8.09
N ARG A 49 5.52 -11.77 7.06
CA ARG A 49 6.39 -10.60 6.80
C ARG A 49 5.62 -9.30 6.51
N LYS A 50 4.40 -9.39 5.99
CA LYS A 50 3.51 -8.24 5.77
C LYS A 50 2.78 -7.88 7.08
N GLN A 51 2.55 -8.85 7.95
CA GLN A 51 1.91 -8.66 9.24
C GLN A 51 2.74 -7.78 10.17
N GLU A 52 4.08 -7.88 10.15
CA GLU A 52 4.98 -7.00 10.92
C GLU A 52 4.82 -5.52 10.51
N ALA A 53 4.75 -5.23 9.21
CA ALA A 53 4.53 -3.87 8.69
C ALA A 53 3.11 -3.34 8.92
N ILE A 54 2.12 -4.23 9.04
CA ILE A 54 0.74 -3.90 9.37
C ILE A 54 0.61 -3.55 10.86
N LEU A 55 1.23 -4.32 11.75
CA LEU A 55 1.20 -4.09 13.21
C LEU A 55 1.83 -2.74 13.61
N GLU A 56 2.85 -2.28 12.89
CA GLU A 56 3.44 -0.96 13.06
C GLU A 56 2.42 0.18 12.79
N ARG A 57 1.53 -0.02 11.81
CA ARG A 57 0.56 1.00 11.34
C ARG A 57 -0.75 1.02 12.12
N ILE A 58 -1.07 -0.05 12.86
CA ILE A 58 -2.28 -0.12 13.70
C ILE A 58 -1.98 0.27 15.16
N LYS A 59 -0.76 0.74 15.47
CA LYS A 59 -0.47 1.31 16.79
C LYS A 59 -1.48 2.44 17.06
N PRO A 60 -2.25 2.40 18.18
CA PRO A 60 -3.27 3.40 18.44
C PRO A 60 -2.63 4.77 18.60
N VAL A 61 -3.03 5.73 17.76
CA VAL A 61 -2.46 7.10 17.73
C VAL A 61 -3.12 8.07 18.70
N SER A 62 -4.11 7.64 19.48
CA SER A 62 -4.80 8.52 20.42
C SER A 62 -5.51 7.73 21.51
N GLN A 63 -5.21 8.05 22.76
CA GLN A 63 -6.20 7.93 23.82
C GLN A 63 -7.02 9.22 23.79
N VAL A 64 -8.27 9.13 23.36
CA VAL A 64 -9.20 10.25 23.49
C VAL A 64 -9.76 10.23 24.91
N SER A 65 -9.36 11.22 25.71
CA SER A 65 -10.06 11.50 26.96
C SER A 65 -11.42 12.09 26.58
N PHE A 66 -12.49 11.40 26.93
CA PHE A 66 -13.82 12.00 26.90
C PHE A 66 -14.00 12.83 28.17
N GLU A 67 -13.28 13.95 28.27
CA GLU A 67 -13.77 15.03 29.09
C GLU A 67 -15.07 15.51 28.44
N THR A 68 -16.15 15.56 29.21
CA THR A 68 -17.36 16.29 28.81
C THR A 68 -16.91 17.69 28.40
N PRO A 69 -17.18 18.13 27.15
CA PRO A 69 -16.84 19.47 26.76
C PRO A 69 -17.52 20.40 27.75
N LYS A 70 -16.73 21.18 28.50
CA LYS A 70 -17.23 22.47 29.00
C LYS A 70 -17.89 23.09 27.79
N PRO A 71 -19.20 23.43 27.81
CA PRO A 71 -19.89 23.91 26.63
C PRO A 71 -18.99 24.98 26.03
N ALA A 72 -18.44 24.68 24.86
CA ALA A 72 -17.70 25.66 24.12
C ALA A 72 -18.68 26.83 24.05
N VAL A 73 -18.26 28.02 24.50
CA VAL A 73 -18.97 29.22 24.10
C VAL A 73 -19.06 29.08 22.60
N ALA A 74 -20.25 28.79 22.08
CA ALA A 74 -20.42 28.46 20.68
C ALA A 74 -19.80 29.63 19.94
N VAL A 75 -18.68 29.41 19.27
CA VAL A 75 -18.12 30.43 18.39
C VAL A 75 -19.16 30.53 17.29
N GLN A 76 -20.05 31.50 17.44
CA GLN A 76 -21.11 31.75 16.48
C GLN A 76 -20.42 32.33 15.25
N LEU A 77 -19.96 31.43 14.38
CA LEU A 77 -19.51 31.80 13.05
C LEU A 77 -20.70 32.42 12.34
N SER A 78 -20.50 33.59 11.76
CA SER A 78 -21.48 34.17 10.86
C SER A 78 -21.70 33.24 9.67
N GLY A 79 -22.89 33.30 9.05
CA GLY A 79 -23.17 32.53 7.83
C GLY A 79 -22.16 32.80 6.70
N LYS A 80 -21.60 34.01 6.66
CA LYS A 80 -20.53 34.38 5.71
C LYS A 80 -19.23 33.62 6.00
N GLU A 81 -18.82 33.51 7.27
CA GLU A 81 -17.63 32.75 7.64
C GLU A 81 -17.78 31.27 7.35
N VAL A 82 -18.95 30.70 7.65
CA VAL A 82 -19.27 29.30 7.31
C VAL A 82 -19.23 29.09 5.80
N TYR A 83 -19.88 29.98 5.05
CA TYR A 83 -19.87 29.93 3.58
C TYR A 83 -18.45 29.94 3.04
N ASN A 84 -17.62 30.88 3.48
CA ASN A 84 -16.24 31.01 3.00
C ASN A 84 -15.35 29.81 3.37
N LYS A 85 -15.55 29.22 4.56
CA LYS A 85 -14.73 28.10 5.04
C LYS A 85 -15.06 26.77 4.38
N VAL A 86 -16.33 26.53 4.01
CA VAL A 86 -16.79 25.20 3.60
C VAL A 86 -17.57 25.23 2.29
N CYS A 87 -18.60 26.08 2.20
CA CYS A 87 -19.54 26.04 1.09
C CYS A 87 -18.97 26.61 -0.22
N ALA A 88 -18.06 27.58 -0.10
CA ALA A 88 -17.48 28.32 -1.22
C ALA A 88 -16.71 27.41 -2.18
N ALA A 89 -16.12 26.31 -1.68
CA ALA A 89 -15.39 25.34 -2.47
C ALA A 89 -16.19 24.84 -3.69
N CYS A 90 -17.52 24.69 -3.53
CA CYS A 90 -18.40 24.28 -4.63
C CYS A 90 -19.26 25.42 -5.17
N HIS A 91 -19.81 26.26 -4.29
CA HIS A 91 -20.83 27.25 -4.66
C HIS A 91 -20.27 28.57 -5.25
N VAL A 92 -18.96 28.80 -5.24
CA VAL A 92 -18.39 29.99 -5.92
C VAL A 92 -18.34 29.76 -7.42
N ALA A 93 -17.67 28.68 -7.86
CA ALA A 93 -17.51 28.36 -9.27
C ALA A 93 -18.64 27.46 -9.82
N GLY A 94 -19.53 26.95 -8.96
CA GLY A 94 -20.61 26.05 -9.33
C GLY A 94 -20.11 24.68 -9.80
N THR A 95 -19.06 24.16 -9.16
CA THR A 95 -18.46 22.88 -9.54
C THR A 95 -19.45 21.75 -9.29
N LEU A 96 -19.37 20.69 -10.10
CA LEU A 96 -20.26 19.52 -9.99
C LEU A 96 -21.76 19.86 -10.08
N GLY A 97 -22.11 21.00 -10.71
CA GLY A 97 -23.49 21.46 -10.83
C GLY A 97 -24.04 22.17 -9.58
N ALA A 98 -23.20 22.52 -8.61
CA ALA A 98 -23.62 23.29 -7.44
C ALA A 98 -24.18 24.67 -7.88
N PRO A 99 -25.31 25.12 -7.29
CA PRO A 99 -25.88 26.42 -7.62
C PRO A 99 -24.96 27.56 -7.18
N LYS A 100 -24.53 28.41 -8.12
CA LYS A 100 -23.59 29.50 -7.82
C LYS A 100 -24.23 30.54 -6.92
N ILE A 101 -23.47 31.08 -5.97
CA ILE A 101 -23.96 32.20 -5.17
C ILE A 101 -24.29 33.40 -6.07
N GLY A 102 -25.46 34.00 -5.87
CA GLY A 102 -25.95 35.14 -6.66
C GLY A 102 -26.62 34.77 -8.00
N ASP A 103 -26.59 33.50 -8.42
CA ASP A 103 -27.32 33.04 -9.60
C ASP A 103 -28.81 32.93 -9.31
N LYS A 104 -29.56 33.99 -9.60
CA LYS A 104 -31.00 34.05 -9.32
C LYS A 104 -31.77 32.93 -10.00
N ALA A 105 -31.44 32.59 -11.24
CA ALA A 105 -32.15 31.56 -11.99
C ALA A 105 -31.97 30.16 -11.35
N ALA A 106 -30.78 29.88 -10.82
CA ALA A 106 -30.52 28.63 -10.11
C ALA A 106 -31.18 28.57 -8.71
N TRP A 107 -31.37 29.73 -8.06
CA TRP A 107 -31.86 29.81 -6.67
C TRP A 107 -33.36 30.04 -6.54
N GLU A 108 -34.04 30.69 -7.49
CA GLU A 108 -35.49 30.91 -7.46
C GLU A 108 -36.32 29.63 -7.21
N PRO A 109 -36.17 28.54 -8.00
CA PRO A 109 -36.94 27.31 -7.77
C PRO A 109 -36.55 26.59 -6.46
N ARG A 110 -35.39 26.91 -5.89
CA ARG A 110 -34.93 26.38 -4.60
C ARG A 110 -35.55 27.15 -3.45
N PHE A 111 -35.56 28.47 -3.51
CA PHE A 111 -36.22 29.32 -2.52
C PHE A 111 -37.73 29.09 -2.47
N ALA A 112 -38.36 28.72 -3.60
CA ALA A 112 -39.76 28.32 -3.65
C ALA A 112 -40.08 27.09 -2.76
N GLN A 113 -39.09 26.26 -2.42
CA GLN A 113 -39.26 25.10 -1.52
C GLN A 113 -39.27 25.50 -0.03
N GLY A 114 -38.88 26.74 0.29
CA GLY A 114 -38.81 27.24 1.67
C GLY A 114 -37.46 26.98 2.34
N MET A 115 -37.17 27.81 3.36
CA MET A 115 -35.86 27.80 4.04
C MET A 115 -35.60 26.53 4.84
N GLU A 116 -36.63 25.97 5.48
CA GLU A 116 -36.51 24.73 6.25
C GLU A 116 -36.01 23.57 5.39
N THR A 117 -36.62 23.38 4.21
CA THR A 117 -36.21 22.35 3.25
C THR A 117 -34.78 22.57 2.75
N LEU A 118 -34.38 23.82 2.45
CA LEU A 118 -33.02 24.11 2.01
C LEU A 118 -31.97 23.81 3.10
N VAL A 119 -32.25 24.16 4.35
CA VAL A 119 -31.37 23.86 5.48
C VAL A 119 -31.31 22.35 5.70
N ASN A 120 -32.44 21.65 5.60
CA ASN A 120 -32.48 20.19 5.73
C ASN A 120 -31.60 19.50 4.68
N HIS A 121 -31.74 19.86 3.40
CA HIS A 121 -30.88 19.32 2.34
C HIS A 121 -29.40 19.67 2.57
N ALA A 122 -29.09 20.89 3.04
CA ALA A 122 -27.70 21.27 3.33
C ALA A 122 -27.07 20.47 4.48
N ILE A 123 -27.88 20.00 5.43
CA ILE A 123 -27.43 19.18 6.56
C ILE A 123 -27.33 17.70 6.17
N ASN A 124 -28.26 17.20 5.37
CA ASN A 124 -28.42 15.76 5.12
C ASN A 124 -27.85 15.27 3.78
N GLY A 125 -27.58 16.17 2.83
CA GLY A 125 -27.15 15.83 1.46
C GLY A 125 -28.32 15.76 0.49
#